data_AF-A0A843LWC8-F1
#
_entry.id   AF-A0A843LWC8-F1
#
_cell.length_a   1.000
_cell.length_b   1.000
_cell.length_c   1.000
_cell.angle_alpha   90.00
_cell.angle_beta   90.00
_cell.angle_gamma   90.00
#
_symmetry.space_group_name_H-M   'P 1'
#
loop_
_entity.id
_entity.type
_entity.pdbx_description
1 polymer ?
#
loop_
_entity_poly.entity_id
_entity_poly.type
_entity_poly.pdbx_seq_one_letter_code
_entity_poly.pdbx_strand_id
1 'polypeptide(L)'
;PTYSGLKKTMKANDACVLTFLTILSETPDTLISRKYGDKKADEISSQARELLSFKDDESFSDKLNEFDNYLYENKLNPGTTADLTAASIFVSYLESNF
;
A
#
# COMPACT_ATOMS: atom_id res chain seq x y z
N PRO A 1 9.48 -2.27 4.10
CA PRO A 1 9.91 -1.40 5.22
C PRO A 1 8.72 -1.13 6.16
N THR A 2 8.94 -0.85 7.44
CA THR A 2 7.85 -0.51 8.38
C THR A 2 7.50 0.98 8.32
N TYR A 3 6.26 1.34 8.70
CA TYR A 3 5.85 2.76 8.79
C TYR A 3 6.75 3.57 9.73
N SER A 4 7.04 3.03 10.92
CA SER A 4 7.94 3.68 11.91
C SER A 4 9.33 3.95 11.33
N GLY A 5 9.86 3.02 10.53
CA GLY A 5 11.14 3.21 9.84
C GLY A 5 11.08 4.29 8.76
N LEU A 6 10.04 4.27 7.91
CA LEU A 6 9.85 5.25 6.84
C LEU A 6 9.64 6.66 7.38
N LYS A 7 8.79 6.82 8.40
CA LYS A 7 8.47 8.13 9.01
C LYS A 7 9.70 8.87 9.55
N LYS A 8 10.81 8.17 9.85
CA LYS A 8 12.07 8.78 10.28
C LYS A 8 12.79 9.54 9.15
N THR A 9 12.53 9.19 7.89
CA THR A 9 13.25 9.73 6.73
C THR A 9 12.36 10.48 5.74
N MET A 10 11.03 10.37 5.85
CA MET A 10 10.08 11.03 4.95
C MET A 10 8.83 11.53 5.66
N LYS A 11 7.98 12.27 4.94
CA LYS A 11 6.72 12.80 5.49
C LYS A 11 5.76 11.66 5.82
N ALA A 12 4.87 11.91 6.78
CA ALA A 12 3.92 10.92 7.26
C ALA A 12 3.01 10.34 6.15
N ASN A 13 2.59 11.17 5.19
CA ASN A 13 1.76 10.73 4.07
C ASN A 13 2.55 9.82 3.12
N ASP A 14 3.78 10.19 2.77
CA ASP A 14 4.65 9.37 1.90
C ASP A 14 4.97 8.03 2.57
N ALA A 15 5.26 8.05 3.88
CA ALA A 15 5.45 6.84 4.67
C ALA A 15 4.20 5.95 4.70
N CYS A 16 3.00 6.55 4.76
CA CYS A 16 1.72 5.83 4.71
C CYS A 16 1.55 5.13 3.36
N VAL A 17 1.72 5.86 2.25
CA VAL A 17 1.61 5.32 0.89
C VAL A 17 2.59 4.18 0.67
N LEU A 18 3.87 4.35 1.01
CA LEU A 18 4.87 3.29 0.85
C LEU A 18 4.61 2.09 1.76
N THR A 19 4.10 2.31 2.98
CA THR A 19 3.70 1.20 3.87
C THR A 19 2.56 0.40 3.24
N PHE A 20 1.52 1.08 2.76
CA PHE A 20 0.38 0.46 2.11
C PHE A 20 0.79 -0.36 0.88
N LEU A 21 1.57 0.25 -0.02
CA LEU A 21 2.07 -0.44 -1.22
C LEU A 21 2.97 -1.63 -0.87
N THR A 22 3.81 -1.49 0.16
CA THR A 22 4.66 -2.60 0.64
C THR A 22 3.79 -3.78 1.07
N ILE A 23 2.81 -3.56 1.96
CA ILE A 23 1.91 -4.62 2.45
C ILE A 23 1.17 -5.27 1.28
N LEU A 24 0.57 -4.47 0.40
CA LEU A 24 -0.19 -4.96 -0.76
C LEU A 24 0.70 -5.75 -1.72
N SER A 25 1.97 -5.37 -1.86
CA SER A 25 2.91 -6.07 -2.72
C SER A 25 3.37 -7.42 -2.16
N GLU A 26 3.30 -7.62 -0.85
CA GLU A 26 3.79 -8.83 -0.19
C GLU A 26 2.70 -9.89 -0.02
N THR A 27 1.46 -9.46 0.27
CA THR A 27 0.34 -10.37 0.54
C THR A 27 -0.92 -9.92 -0.21
N PRO A 28 -1.56 -10.81 -1.00
CA PRO A 28 -2.82 -10.52 -1.66
C PRO A 28 -3.92 -10.06 -0.71
N ASP A 29 -4.59 -8.97 -1.06
CA ASP A 29 -5.65 -8.41 -0.21
C ASP A 29 -6.86 -9.35 -0.14
N THR A 30 -7.26 -9.69 1.10
CA THR A 30 -8.33 -10.66 1.32
C THR A 30 -9.72 -10.13 0.97
N LEU A 31 -9.95 -8.82 1.04
CA LEU A 31 -11.22 -8.23 0.62
C LEU A 31 -11.36 -8.29 -0.91
N ILE A 32 -10.28 -8.05 -1.64
CA ILE A 32 -10.24 -8.24 -3.10
C ILE A 32 -10.42 -9.72 -3.44
N SER A 33 -9.66 -10.63 -2.83
CA SER A 33 -9.77 -12.08 -3.06
C SER A 33 -11.20 -12.57 -2.83
N ARG A 34 -11.84 -12.18 -1.72
CA ARG A 34 -13.22 -12.57 -1.40
C ARG A 34 -14.25 -12.06 -2.41
N LYS A 35 -14.02 -10.90 -3.04
CA LYS A 35 -14.98 -10.28 -3.99
C LYS A 35 -14.71 -10.63 -5.46
N TYR A 36 -13.44 -10.81 -5.83
CA TYR A 36 -12.98 -10.89 -7.22
C TYR A 36 -12.11 -12.12 -7.51
N GLY A 37 -11.81 -12.93 -6.50
CA GLY A 37 -10.98 -14.15 -6.61
C GLY A 37 -9.48 -13.90 -6.43
N ASP A 38 -8.78 -14.95 -6.04
CA ASP A 38 -7.35 -14.91 -5.70
C ASP A 38 -6.48 -14.38 -6.84
N LYS A 39 -6.76 -14.82 -8.07
CA LYS A 39 -6.02 -14.37 -9.25
C LYS A 39 -6.02 -12.86 -9.41
N LYS A 40 -7.15 -12.19 -9.12
CA LYS A 40 -7.24 -10.73 -9.21
C LYS A 40 -6.49 -10.06 -8.06
N ALA A 41 -6.55 -10.63 -6.85
CA ALA A 41 -5.79 -10.14 -5.71
C ALA A 41 -4.26 -10.26 -5.96
N ASP A 42 -3.81 -11.36 -6.56
CA ASP A 42 -2.41 -11.58 -6.96
C ASP A 42 -1.95 -10.57 -8.03
N GLU A 43 -2.81 -10.27 -9.00
CA GLU A 43 -2.54 -9.26 -10.03
C GLU A 43 -2.33 -7.88 -9.41
N ILE A 44 -3.22 -7.45 -8.51
CA ILE A 44 -3.07 -6.17 -7.80
C ILE A 44 -1.80 -6.13 -6.95
N SER A 45 -1.47 -7.22 -6.29
CA SER A 45 -0.23 -7.32 -5.50
C SER A 45 1.01 -7.19 -6.39
N SER A 46 0.95 -7.78 -7.59
CA SER A 46 2.03 -7.70 -8.57
C SER A 46 2.20 -6.28 -9.13
N GLN A 47 1.09 -5.58 -9.41
CA GLN A 47 1.12 -4.17 -9.81
C GLN A 47 1.69 -3.26 -8.71
N ALA A 48 1.30 -3.49 -7.45
CA ALA A 48 1.86 -2.76 -6.31
C ALA A 48 3.38 -2.99 -6.18
N ARG A 49 3.85 -4.22 -6.41
CA ARG A 49 5.28 -4.55 -6.42
C ARG A 49 6.04 -3.84 -7.53
N GLU A 50 5.47 -3.80 -8.72
CA GLU A 50 6.03 -3.06 -9.86
C GLU A 50 6.12 -1.56 -9.54
N LEU A 51 5.04 -0.98 -9.01
CA LEU A 51 4.99 0.43 -8.62
C LEU A 51 6.08 0.81 -7.61
N LEU A 52 6.38 -0.07 -6.64
CA LEU A 52 7.46 0.14 -5.66
C LEU A 52 8.86 0.21 -6.29
N SER A 53 9.08 -0.39 -7.46
CA SER A 53 10.36 -0.29 -8.16
C SER A 53 10.64 1.14 -8.66
N PHE A 54 9.58 1.94 -8.83
CA PHE A 54 9.65 3.34 -9.26
C PHE A 54 9.63 4.34 -8.10
N LYS A 55 9.61 3.93 -6.83
CA LYS A 55 9.40 4.84 -5.68
C LYS A 55 10.36 6.04 -5.58
N ASP A 56 11.54 5.96 -6.19
CA ASP A 56 12.56 7.01 -6.20
C ASP A 56 12.66 7.73 -7.57
N ASP A 57 11.77 7.39 -8.51
CA ASP A 57 11.68 7.94 -9.86
C ASP A 57 10.72 9.15 -9.90
N GLU A 58 11.00 10.15 -10.73
CA GLU A 58 10.12 11.31 -10.93
C GLU A 58 8.71 10.91 -11.43
N SER A 59 8.61 9.79 -12.16
CA SER A 59 7.35 9.23 -12.66
C SER A 59 6.52 8.49 -11.61
N PHE A 60 7.01 8.32 -10.38
CA PHE A 60 6.30 7.58 -9.33
C PHE A 60 4.90 8.12 -9.06
N SER A 61 4.78 9.44 -8.97
CA SER A 61 3.51 10.11 -8.67
C SER A 61 2.46 9.85 -9.75
N ASP A 62 2.86 9.88 -11.02
CA ASP A 62 1.95 9.64 -12.14
C ASP A 62 1.51 8.18 -12.18
N LYS A 63 2.45 7.24 -12.02
CA LYS A 63 2.14 5.79 -11.94
C LYS A 63 1.26 5.44 -10.75
N LEU A 64 1.46 6.11 -9.60
CA LEU A 64 0.63 5.94 -8.42
C LEU A 64 -0.81 6.38 -8.70
N ASN A 65 -0.99 7.53 -9.36
CA ASN A 65 -2.32 8.01 -9.75
C ASN A 65 -2.99 7.09 -10.78
N GLU A 66 -2.24 6.57 -11.76
CA GLU A 66 -2.75 5.57 -12.70
C GLU A 66 -3.24 4.31 -11.99
N PHE A 67 -2.46 3.80 -11.04
CA PHE A 67 -2.82 2.63 -10.25
C PHE A 67 -4.06 2.89 -9.36
N ASP A 68 -4.12 4.03 -8.67
CA ASP A 68 -5.27 4.40 -7.85
C ASP A 68 -6.56 4.54 -8.67
N ASN A 69 -6.48 5.22 -9.82
CA ASN A 69 -7.59 5.32 -10.76
C ASN A 69 -8.05 3.95 -11.26
N TYR A 70 -7.11 3.08 -11.62
CA TYR A 70 -7.42 1.71 -12.03
C TYR A 70 -8.19 0.94 -10.93
N LEU A 71 -7.74 1.00 -9.68
CA LEU A 71 -8.43 0.38 -8.55
C LEU A 71 -9.85 0.94 -8.37
N TYR A 72 -9.98 2.27 -8.43
CA TYR A 72 -11.24 2.97 -8.26
C TYR A 72 -12.26 2.59 -9.36
N GLU A 73 -11.87 2.68 -10.63
CA GLU A 73 -12.75 2.40 -11.77
C GLU A 73 -13.22 0.93 -11.78
N ASN A 74 -12.36 0.01 -11.36
CA ASN A 74 -12.67 -1.42 -11.29
C ASN A 74 -13.30 -1.85 -9.95
N LYS A 75 -13.54 -0.91 -9.02
CA LYS A 75 -14.07 -1.16 -7.66
C LYS A 75 -13.23 -2.14 -6.83
N LEU A 76 -11.95 -2.23 -7.14
CA LEU A 76 -10.98 -3.11 -6.48
C LEU A 76 -10.49 -2.41 -5.21
N ASN A 77 -11.20 -2.61 -4.10
CA ASN A 77 -10.85 -1.99 -2.83
C ASN A 77 -9.92 -2.91 -2.00
N PRO A 78 -8.63 -2.60 -1.87
CA PRO A 78 -7.69 -3.28 -0.98
C PRO A 78 -7.88 -2.84 0.49
N GLY A 79 -9.08 -3.08 1.02
CA GLY A 79 -9.47 -2.60 2.35
C GLY A 79 -8.72 -3.30 3.49
N THR A 80 -8.37 -4.58 3.34
CA THR A 80 -7.60 -5.30 4.37
C THR A 80 -6.18 -4.73 4.49
N THR A 81 -5.56 -4.39 3.36
CA THR A 81 -4.28 -3.69 3.34
C THR A 81 -4.37 -2.31 4.01
N ALA A 82 -5.47 -1.57 3.80
CA ALA A 82 -5.69 -0.29 4.47
C ALA A 82 -5.78 -0.46 6.00
N ASP A 83 -6.51 -1.47 6.48
CA ASP A 83 -6.63 -1.79 7.91
C ASP A 83 -5.25 -2.12 8.52
N LEU A 84 -4.43 -2.93 7.84
CA LEU A 84 -3.07 -3.26 8.28
C LEU A 84 -2.14 -2.03 8.28
N THR A 85 -2.30 -1.13 7.32
CA THR A 85 -1.57 0.14 7.26
C THR A 85 -1.93 1.01 8.46
N ALA A 86 -3.22 1.14 8.79
CA ALA A 86 -3.69 1.86 9.97
C ALA A 86 -3.14 1.24 11.28
N ALA A 87 -3.13 -0.08 11.39
CA ALA A 87 -2.53 -0.77 12.52
C ALA A 87 -1.02 -0.50 12.66
N SER A 88 -0.27 -0.49 11.55
CA SER A 88 1.16 -0.16 11.52
C SER A 88 1.43 1.27 12.00
N ILE A 89 0.60 2.24 11.58
CA ILE A 89 0.64 3.62 12.06
C ILE A 89 0.35 3.70 13.56
N PHE A 90 -0.68 3.00 14.02
CA PHE A 90 -1.05 2.95 15.44
C PHE A 90 0.09 2.42 16.31
N VAL A 91 0.69 1.29 15.94
CA VAL A 91 1.84 0.72 16.67
C VAL A 91 3.02 1.68 16.70
N SER A 92 3.31 2.38 15.58
CA SER A 92 4.37 3.39 15.54
C SER A 92 4.11 4.57 16.48
N TYR A 93 2.85 5.00 16.62
CA TYR A 93 2.50 6.04 17.59
C TYR A 93 2.66 5.55 19.02
N LEU A 94 2.29 4.30 19.33
CA LEU A 94 2.52 3.73 20.66
C LEU A 94 4.01 3.69 20.98
N GLU A 95 4.83 3.15 20.09
CA GLU A 95 6.30 3.08 20.23
C GLU A 95 6.95 4.45 20.47
N SER A 96 6.39 5.52 19.88
CA SER A 96 6.99 6.87 19.98
C SER A 96 6.54 7.66 21.20
N ASN A 97 5.47 7.25 21.89
CA ASN A 97 4.83 8.04 22.96
C ASN A 97 4.71 7.31 24.30
N PHE A 98 5.01 6.01 24.33
CA PHE A 98 5.00 5.16 25.53
C PHE A 98 6.29 4.36 25.59
#